data_AF-G4Z2W1-F1
#
_entry.id   AF-G4Z2W1-F1
#
_cell.length_a   1.000
_cell.length_b   1.000
_cell.length_c   1.000
_cell.angle_alpha   90.00
_cell.angle_beta   90.00
_cell.angle_gamma   90.00
#
_symmetry.space_group_name_H-M   'P 1'
#
loop_
_entity.id
_entity.type
_entity.pdbx_description
1 polymer ?
#
loop_
_entity_poly.entity_id
_entity_poly.type
_entity_poly.pdbx_seq_one_letter_code
_entity_poly.pdbx_strand_id
1 'polypeptide(L)'
;MIDSLVDAVTNTRRSYGAAASGPVGLTIRTESEFIDRLHQYILPRIFTTMNWRTNQALYYSPEVLAGMDASSICFPVNGKSVRTPRFCQELWINFRRTCASTDFKGRSVGLLYVHTMQRLRDAQARFPSLLVDLTFLESLEDLQTCRGGLSSVGYRRSDVSTIIRARNCSGKEDHSACETLYVEDYRYEAGFLLSDVVEW
;
A
#
# COMPACT_ATOMS: atom_id res chain seq x y z
N MET A 1 15.25 9.00 -0.16
CA MET A 1 14.71 8.04 -1.15
C MET A 1 13.19 7.93 -1.06
N ILE A 2 12.60 7.86 0.14
CA ILE A 2 11.13 7.87 0.32
C ILE A 2 10.53 9.22 -0.11
N ASP A 3 11.12 10.34 0.29
CA ASP A 3 10.65 11.68 -0.12
C ASP A 3 10.59 11.85 -1.63
N SER A 4 11.66 11.46 -2.35
CA SER A 4 11.70 11.55 -3.81
C SER A 4 10.62 10.72 -4.49
N LEU A 5 10.21 9.58 -3.90
CA LEU A 5 9.11 8.77 -4.42
C LEU A 5 7.77 9.49 -4.23
N VAL A 6 7.51 10.00 -3.03
CA VAL A 6 6.27 10.74 -2.74
C VAL A 6 6.19 11.97 -3.66
N ASP A 7 7.29 12.71 -3.79
CA ASP A 7 7.36 13.90 -4.64
C ASP A 7 7.14 13.55 -6.12
N ALA A 8 7.70 12.45 -6.62
CA ALA A 8 7.41 11.96 -7.97
C ALA A 8 5.92 11.68 -8.18
N VAL A 9 5.24 11.04 -7.21
CA VAL A 9 3.80 10.77 -7.27
C VAL A 9 2.99 12.08 -7.23
N THR A 10 3.39 13.05 -6.40
CA THR A 10 2.71 14.36 -6.36
C THR A 10 2.85 15.12 -7.67
N ASN A 11 4.01 15.03 -8.34
CA ASN A 11 4.26 15.70 -9.61
C ASN A 11 3.37 15.19 -10.74
N THR A 12 2.93 13.92 -10.68
CA THR A 12 1.94 13.37 -11.63
C THR A 12 0.63 14.17 -11.66
N ARG A 13 0.28 14.88 -10.57
CA ARG A 13 -0.91 15.77 -10.49
C ARG A 13 -0.84 16.91 -11.50
N ARG A 14 0.36 17.45 -11.75
CA ARG A 14 0.56 18.60 -12.65
C ARG A 14 0.24 18.24 -14.11
N SER A 15 0.45 16.98 -14.50
CA SER A 15 0.20 16.50 -15.87
C SER A 15 -1.27 16.20 -16.19
N TYR A 16 -2.13 16.01 -15.19
CA TYR A 16 -3.52 15.56 -15.38
C TYR A 16 -4.60 16.63 -15.11
N GLY A 17 -4.22 17.90 -14.93
CA GLY A 17 -5.16 19.01 -14.73
C GLY A 17 -5.63 19.15 -13.29
N ALA A 18 -5.71 20.40 -12.81
CA ALA A 18 -5.77 20.80 -11.41
C ALA A 18 -7.11 20.54 -10.65
N ALA A 19 -8.01 19.68 -11.15
CA ALA A 19 -9.39 19.57 -10.64
C ALA A 19 -9.73 18.26 -9.91
N ALA A 20 -8.75 17.50 -9.40
CA ALA A 20 -9.04 16.26 -8.68
C ALA A 20 -9.33 16.54 -7.19
N SER A 21 -10.59 16.41 -6.78
CA SER A 21 -11.05 16.45 -5.39
C SER A 21 -10.76 15.14 -4.63
N GLY A 22 -9.61 14.51 -4.88
CA GLY A 22 -9.28 13.17 -4.40
C GLY A 22 -7.79 12.84 -4.47
N PRO A 23 -7.38 11.61 -4.09
CA PRO A 23 -5.99 11.23 -4.08
C PRO A 23 -5.40 11.15 -5.48
N VAL A 24 -4.12 11.50 -5.58
CA VAL A 24 -3.33 11.40 -6.81
C VAL A 24 -2.65 10.04 -6.79
N GLY A 25 -2.61 9.34 -7.92
CA GLY A 25 -1.95 8.04 -7.94
C GLY A 25 -1.19 7.71 -9.20
N LEU A 26 -0.28 6.76 -9.04
CA LEU A 26 0.52 6.14 -10.09
C LEU A 26 0.37 4.64 -9.97
N THR A 27 0.09 3.97 -11.08
CA THR A 27 -0.03 2.50 -11.12
C THR A 27 0.98 1.97 -12.12
N ILE A 28 1.79 0.99 -11.70
CA ILE A 28 2.81 0.36 -12.52
C ILE A 28 2.66 -1.15 -12.40
N ARG A 29 2.69 -1.84 -13.53
CA ARG A 29 2.76 -3.30 -13.57
C ARG A 29 4.21 -3.70 -13.83
N THR A 30 4.79 -4.48 -12.93
CA THR A 30 6.17 -4.95 -13.00
C THR A 30 6.20 -6.45 -13.22
N GLU A 31 7.09 -6.88 -14.10
CA GLU A 31 7.47 -8.28 -14.28
C GLU A 31 8.85 -8.49 -13.65
N SER A 32 9.01 -9.58 -12.91
CA SER A 32 10.29 -9.95 -12.31
C SER A 32 10.47 -11.46 -12.38
N GLU A 33 11.67 -11.91 -12.70
CA GLU A 33 12.01 -13.33 -12.68
C GLU A 33 12.49 -13.71 -11.28
N PHE A 34 11.82 -14.66 -10.63
CA PHE A 34 12.28 -15.18 -9.35
C PHE A 34 13.30 -16.29 -9.59
N ILE A 35 14.52 -16.04 -9.14
CA ILE A 35 15.64 -16.98 -9.26
C ILE A 35 15.90 -17.60 -7.89
N ASP A 36 15.48 -18.85 -7.73
CA ASP A 36 15.92 -19.70 -6.64
C ASP A 36 17.24 -20.39 -7.02
N ARG A 37 18.29 -20.13 -6.24
CA ARG A 37 19.64 -20.65 -6.50
C ARG A 37 19.70 -22.18 -6.50
N LEU A 38 18.90 -22.86 -5.68
CA LEU A 38 18.88 -24.32 -5.63
C LEU A 38 18.21 -24.89 -6.87
N HIS A 39 17.05 -24.34 -7.25
CA HIS A 39 16.35 -24.73 -8.47
C HIS A 39 17.16 -24.41 -9.73
N GLN A 40 17.85 -23.27 -9.76
CA GLN A 40 18.73 -22.90 -10.86
C GLN A 40 19.92 -23.85 -10.99
N TYR A 41 20.43 -24.39 -9.88
CA TYR A 41 21.51 -25.36 -9.90
C TYR A 41 21.05 -26.75 -10.38
N ILE A 42 19.89 -27.23 -9.89
CA ILE A 42 19.43 -28.60 -10.17
C ILE A 42 18.70 -28.66 -11.53
N LEU A 43 17.78 -27.74 -11.82
CA LEU A 43 16.90 -27.75 -12.99
C LEU A 43 16.64 -26.32 -13.55
N PRO A 44 17.66 -25.66 -14.12
CA PRO A 44 17.62 -24.23 -14.50
C PRO A 44 16.56 -23.85 -15.53
N ARG A 45 16.01 -24.80 -16.28
CA ARG A 45 15.03 -24.55 -17.35
C ARG A 45 13.60 -24.93 -16.98
N ILE A 46 13.38 -25.59 -15.85
CA ILE A 46 12.08 -26.18 -15.50
C ILE A 46 11.35 -25.32 -14.46
N PHE A 47 12.08 -24.58 -13.62
CA PHE A 47 11.51 -23.84 -12.49
C PHE A 47 11.62 -22.32 -12.59
N THR A 48 11.80 -21.76 -13.79
CA THR A 48 11.72 -20.30 -13.98
C THR A 48 10.29 -19.83 -13.69
N THR A 49 10.12 -19.01 -12.66
CA THR A 49 8.82 -18.44 -12.28
C THR A 49 8.83 -16.94 -12.54
N MET A 50 7.91 -16.50 -13.41
CA MET A 50 7.70 -15.08 -13.68
C MET A 50 6.69 -14.52 -12.70
N ASN A 51 7.10 -13.49 -11.98
CA ASN A 51 6.33 -12.85 -10.94
C ASN A 51 5.81 -11.52 -11.48
N TRP A 52 4.49 -11.44 -11.61
CA TRP A 52 3.79 -10.23 -12.00
C TRP A 52 3.27 -9.53 -10.75
N ARG A 53 3.57 -8.24 -10.63
CA ARG A 53 3.06 -7.40 -9.54
C ARG A 53 2.41 -6.15 -10.11
N THR A 54 1.23 -5.84 -9.60
CA THR A 54 0.57 -4.56 -9.81
C THR A 54 0.87 -3.68 -8.61
N ASN A 55 1.68 -2.65 -8.83
CA ASN A 55 2.05 -1.68 -7.81
C ASN A 55 1.22 -0.41 -8.00
N GLN A 56 0.78 0.19 -6.90
CA GLN A 56 0.02 1.42 -6.92
C GLN A 56 0.48 2.34 -5.80
N ALA A 57 0.84 3.56 -6.15
CA ALA A 57 1.06 4.63 -5.20
C ALA A 57 -0.18 5.54 -5.19
N LEU A 58 -0.71 5.86 -4.01
CA LEU A 58 -1.81 6.80 -3.81
C LEU A 58 -1.44 7.84 -2.76
N TYR A 59 -1.28 9.08 -3.20
CA TYR A 59 -0.98 10.24 -2.38
C TYR A 59 -2.24 11.00 -1.99
N TYR A 60 -2.40 11.26 -0.70
CA TYR A 60 -3.45 12.04 -0.08
C TYR A 60 -2.82 13.32 0.48
N SER A 61 -3.25 14.47 -0.04
CA SER A 61 -2.75 15.76 0.42
C SER A 61 -3.40 16.17 1.75
N PRO A 62 -2.79 17.09 2.51
CA PRO A 62 -3.35 17.56 3.78
C PRO A 62 -4.79 18.09 3.64
N GLU A 63 -5.09 18.75 2.52
CA GLU A 63 -6.42 19.32 2.24
C GLU A 63 -7.47 18.22 2.01
N VAL A 64 -7.08 17.13 1.35
CA VAL A 64 -7.94 15.95 1.15
C VAL A 64 -8.17 15.25 2.49
N LEU A 65 -7.13 15.12 3.31
CA LEU A 65 -7.20 14.43 4.60
C LEU A 65 -8.02 15.19 5.65
N ALA A 66 -8.02 16.52 5.62
CA ALA A 66 -8.73 17.35 6.61
C ALA A 66 -10.25 17.09 6.67
N GLY A 67 -10.86 16.67 5.56
CA GLY A 67 -12.28 16.35 5.47
C GLY A 67 -12.61 14.86 5.44
N MET A 68 -11.62 13.98 5.66
CA MET A 68 -11.78 12.53 5.51
C MET A 68 -11.87 11.80 6.85
N ASP A 69 -12.86 10.91 6.94
CA ASP A 69 -12.92 9.86 7.96
C ASP A 69 -12.21 8.58 7.50
N ALA A 70 -11.98 7.65 8.43
CA ALA A 70 -11.33 6.39 8.09
C ALA A 70 -12.08 5.59 7.02
N SER A 71 -13.41 5.54 7.10
CA SER A 71 -14.23 4.84 6.11
C SER A 71 -14.12 5.45 4.71
N SER A 72 -13.86 6.75 4.58
CA SER A 72 -13.85 7.42 3.27
C SER A 72 -12.64 7.05 2.40
N ILE A 73 -11.62 6.42 2.97
CA ILE A 73 -10.49 5.84 2.23
C ILE A 73 -11.00 4.75 1.26
N CYS A 74 -11.85 3.85 1.77
CA CYS A 74 -12.38 2.73 0.98
C CYS A 74 -13.80 2.96 0.46
N PHE A 75 -14.56 3.84 1.10
CA PHE A 75 -15.96 4.13 0.81
C PHE A 75 -16.16 5.65 0.67
N PRO A 76 -15.67 6.27 -0.42
CA PRO A 76 -15.81 7.70 -0.63
C PRO A 76 -17.29 8.10 -0.75
N VAL A 77 -17.70 9.13 0.01
CA VAL A 77 -19.10 9.58 0.13
C VAL A 77 -19.61 10.30 -1.13
N ASN A 78 -18.70 10.74 -2.00
CA ASN A 78 -19.04 11.47 -3.21
C ASN A 78 -19.02 10.52 -4.41
N GLY A 79 -20.15 10.40 -5.13
CA GLY A 79 -20.30 9.65 -6.38
C GLY A 79 -19.46 10.15 -7.57
N LYS A 80 -18.37 10.88 -7.31
CA LYS A 80 -17.30 11.15 -8.28
C LYS A 80 -16.36 9.95 -8.26
N SER A 81 -15.80 9.60 -9.42
CA SER A 81 -14.79 8.53 -9.54
C SER A 81 -13.51 8.93 -8.79
N VAL A 82 -13.50 8.71 -7.47
CA VAL A 82 -12.34 8.87 -6.62
C VAL A 82 -11.54 7.58 -6.70
N ARG A 83 -10.23 7.69 -6.93
CA ARG A 83 -9.35 6.51 -6.92
C ARG A 83 -9.32 5.93 -5.50
N THR A 84 -9.81 4.73 -5.35
CA THR A 84 -9.72 3.98 -4.10
C THR A 84 -8.49 3.07 -4.11
N PRO A 85 -7.89 2.80 -2.94
CA PRO A 85 -6.86 1.78 -2.80
C PRO A 85 -7.37 0.40 -3.20
N ARG A 86 -6.55 -0.41 -3.90
CA ARG A 86 -6.92 -1.77 -4.30
C ARG A 86 -7.13 -2.68 -3.10
N PHE A 87 -6.41 -2.45 -2.00
CA PHE A 87 -6.61 -3.24 -0.79
C PHE A 87 -8.05 -3.14 -0.27
N CYS A 88 -8.80 -2.09 -0.59
CA CYS A 88 -10.18 -1.96 -0.13
C CYS A 88 -11.12 -3.06 -0.65
N GLN A 89 -10.72 -3.76 -1.72
CA GLN A 89 -11.44 -4.91 -2.28
C GLN A 89 -10.92 -6.24 -1.72
N GLU A 90 -9.84 -6.22 -0.94
CA GLU A 90 -9.18 -7.42 -0.43
C GLU A 90 -9.72 -7.81 0.95
N LEU A 91 -9.95 -9.10 1.15
CA LEU A 91 -10.51 -9.62 2.40
C LEU A 91 -9.50 -9.57 3.56
N TRP A 92 -8.20 -9.54 3.27
CA TRP A 92 -7.15 -9.62 4.30
C TRP A 92 -7.01 -8.34 5.14
N ILE A 93 -7.58 -7.21 4.70
CA ILE A 93 -7.41 -5.91 5.36
C ILE A 93 -8.00 -5.84 6.77
N ASN A 94 -8.81 -6.83 7.17
CA ASN A 94 -9.32 -6.99 8.52
C ASN A 94 -8.43 -7.95 9.33
N PHE A 95 -7.28 -7.44 9.76
CA PHE A 95 -6.28 -8.15 10.58
C PHE A 95 -6.85 -8.77 11.85
N ARG A 96 -7.91 -8.18 12.43
CA ARG A 96 -8.62 -8.79 13.57
C ARG A 96 -9.22 -10.17 13.25
N ARG A 97 -9.61 -10.39 11.99
CA ARG A 97 -10.19 -11.66 11.50
C ARG A 97 -9.19 -12.53 10.76
N THR A 98 -8.18 -11.96 10.13
CA THR A 98 -7.25 -12.69 9.25
C THR A 98 -6.00 -13.17 9.97
N CYS A 99 -5.54 -12.49 11.02
CA CYS A 99 -4.43 -12.97 11.85
C CYS A 99 -4.83 -14.19 12.70
N ALA A 100 -3.84 -15.06 12.95
CA ALA A 100 -3.97 -16.18 13.87
C ALA A 100 -4.49 -15.72 15.25
N SER A 101 -5.29 -16.55 15.93
CA SER A 101 -5.86 -16.22 17.24
C SER A 101 -4.81 -15.90 18.31
N THR A 102 -3.61 -16.48 18.17
CA THR A 102 -2.45 -16.27 19.03
C THR A 102 -1.64 -15.02 18.69
N ASP A 103 -1.83 -14.42 17.51
CA ASP A 103 -1.15 -13.20 17.10
C ASP A 103 -1.93 -11.95 17.59
N PHE A 104 -1.80 -11.68 18.89
CA PHE A 104 -2.46 -10.53 19.51
C PHE A 104 -2.00 -9.18 18.90
N LYS A 105 -0.73 -9.08 18.49
CA LYS A 105 -0.19 -7.85 17.89
C LYS A 105 -0.81 -7.59 16.52
N GLY A 106 -0.81 -8.58 15.63
CA GLY A 106 -1.46 -8.46 14.33
C GLY A 106 -2.95 -8.17 14.46
N ARG A 107 -3.66 -8.87 15.34
CA ARG A 107 -5.10 -8.64 15.58
C ARG A 107 -5.42 -7.24 16.11
N SER A 108 -4.50 -6.63 16.87
CA SER A 108 -4.69 -5.29 17.42
C SER A 108 -4.74 -4.19 16.35
N VAL A 109 -4.19 -4.46 15.15
CA VAL A 109 -4.30 -3.56 13.99
C VAL A 109 -5.77 -3.35 13.59
N GLY A 110 -6.63 -4.37 13.70
CA GLY A 110 -8.02 -4.24 13.28
C GLY A 110 -8.18 -4.08 11.76
N LEU A 111 -8.81 -3.01 11.32
CA LEU A 111 -8.98 -2.69 9.89
C LEU A 111 -7.83 -1.78 9.43
N LEU A 112 -7.15 -2.15 8.35
CA LEU A 112 -5.98 -1.43 7.83
C LEU A 112 -6.19 0.08 7.69
N TYR A 113 -7.28 0.50 7.05
CA TYR A 113 -7.57 1.92 6.82
C TYR A 113 -7.93 2.67 8.11
N VAL A 114 -8.51 1.98 9.10
CA VAL A 114 -8.81 2.56 10.44
C VAL A 114 -7.51 2.76 11.20
N HIS A 115 -6.65 1.73 11.25
CA HIS A 115 -5.36 1.80 11.90
C HIS A 115 -4.47 2.89 11.28
N THR A 116 -4.39 2.95 9.95
CA THR A 116 -3.65 4.00 9.25
C THR A 116 -4.14 5.39 9.62
N MET A 117 -5.45 5.61 9.69
CA MET A 117 -6.00 6.91 10.06
C MET A 117 -5.79 7.27 11.53
N GLN A 118 -5.77 6.28 12.42
CA GLN A 118 -5.38 6.51 13.81
C GLN A 118 -3.93 7.01 13.87
N ARG A 119 -3.00 6.33 13.19
CA ARG A 119 -1.59 6.75 13.12
C ARG A 119 -1.41 8.13 12.50
N LEU A 120 -2.17 8.45 11.45
CA LEU A 120 -2.18 9.77 10.85
C LEU A 120 -2.60 10.84 11.86
N ARG A 121 -3.67 10.60 12.61
CA ARG A 121 -4.15 11.52 13.64
C ARG A 121 -3.15 11.68 14.78
N ASP A 122 -2.47 10.60 15.18
CA ASP A 122 -1.41 10.64 16.18
C ASP A 122 -0.22 11.50 15.68
N ALA A 123 0.16 11.36 14.41
CA ALA A 123 1.19 12.20 13.79
C ALA A 123 0.76 13.68 13.70
N GLN A 124 -0.49 13.96 13.34
CA GLN A 124 -1.06 15.31 13.32
C GLN A 124 -1.08 15.94 14.72
N ALA A 125 -1.44 15.17 15.75
CA ALA A 125 -1.44 15.62 17.14
C ALA A 125 -0.01 15.92 17.65
N ARG A 126 0.98 15.13 17.19
CA ARG A 126 2.40 15.34 17.52
C ARG A 126 2.99 16.56 16.83
N PHE A 127 2.51 16.91 15.63
CA PHE A 127 3.04 18.00 14.80
C PHE A 127 1.94 18.97 14.32
N PRO A 128 1.27 19.71 15.23
CA PRO A 128 0.09 20.51 14.89
C PRO A 128 0.38 21.71 13.98
N SER A 129 1.63 22.20 13.95
CA SER A 129 2.05 23.31 13.08
C SER A 129 2.56 22.86 11.71
N LEU A 130 2.67 21.56 11.46
CA LEU A 130 3.19 21.00 10.22
C LEU A 130 2.06 20.45 9.35
N LEU A 131 2.28 20.44 8.04
CA LEU A 131 1.38 19.78 7.11
C LEU A 131 1.69 18.30 7.07
N VAL A 132 0.70 17.47 7.40
CA VAL A 132 0.83 16.01 7.38
C VAL A 132 0.13 15.45 6.15
N ASP A 133 0.87 14.70 5.34
CA ASP A 133 0.35 13.97 4.18
C ASP A 133 0.48 12.45 4.36
N LEU A 134 -0.26 11.71 3.53
CA LEU A 134 -0.32 10.25 3.58
C LEU A 134 -0.14 9.68 2.18
N THR A 135 0.74 8.69 2.04
CA THR A 135 0.90 7.92 0.81
C THR A 135 0.71 6.44 1.09
N PHE A 136 -0.16 5.78 0.33
CA PHE A 136 -0.21 4.32 0.26
C PHE A 136 0.67 3.84 -0.89
N LEU A 137 1.49 2.84 -0.62
CA LEU A 137 2.22 2.05 -1.60
C LEU A 137 1.69 0.63 -1.53
N GLU A 138 0.90 0.25 -2.52
CA GLU A 138 0.33 -1.08 -2.65
C GLU A 138 1.17 -1.90 -3.63
N SER A 139 1.37 -3.17 -3.32
CA SER A 139 1.94 -4.17 -4.21
C SER A 139 1.07 -5.42 -4.11
N LEU A 140 0.45 -5.76 -5.23
CA LEU A 140 -0.41 -6.93 -5.36
C LEU A 140 0.23 -7.89 -6.36
N GLU A 141 0.60 -9.07 -5.88
CA GLU A 141 1.09 -10.15 -6.73
C GLU A 141 -0.07 -10.87 -7.42
N ASP A 142 0.14 -11.25 -8.68
CA ASP A 142 -0.76 -12.17 -9.35
C ASP A 142 -0.64 -13.56 -8.72
N LEU A 143 -1.69 -14.40 -8.84
CA LEU A 143 -1.63 -15.76 -8.33
C LEU A 143 -0.52 -16.55 -9.04
N GLN A 144 0.51 -16.91 -8.30
CA GLN A 144 1.55 -17.78 -8.80
C GLN A 144 1.14 -19.23 -8.62
N THR A 145 1.26 -20.02 -9.69
CA THR A 145 0.99 -21.45 -9.66
C THR A 145 2.30 -22.21 -9.67
N CYS A 146 2.57 -22.98 -8.63
CA CYS A 146 3.72 -23.85 -8.55
C CYS A 146 3.47 -25.07 -9.44
N ARG A 147 4.20 -25.16 -10.56
CA ARG A 147 4.11 -26.28 -11.50
C ARG A 147 5.19 -27.31 -11.16
N GLY A 148 4.85 -28.59 -11.13
CA GLY A 148 5.80 -29.69 -10.95
C GLY A 148 5.70 -30.48 -9.65
N GLY A 149 4.72 -30.18 -8.78
CA GLY A 149 4.39 -31.00 -7.61
C GLY A 149 3.35 -32.09 -7.90
N LEU A 150 3.17 -33.01 -6.95
CA LEU A 150 2.05 -33.99 -6.95
C LEU A 150 0.70 -33.35 -6.58
N SER A 151 0.71 -32.08 -6.19
CA SER A 151 -0.43 -31.29 -5.75
C SER A 151 -0.41 -29.92 -6.41
N SER A 152 -1.60 -29.34 -6.66
CA SER A 152 -1.72 -27.97 -7.13
C SER A 152 -1.53 -27.02 -5.95
N VAL A 153 -0.45 -26.25 -5.97
CA VAL A 153 -0.19 -25.20 -4.98
C VAL A 153 -0.08 -23.87 -5.71
N GLY A 154 -0.80 -22.87 -5.21
CA GLY A 154 -0.65 -21.50 -5.62
C GLY A 154 -0.40 -20.60 -4.42
N TYR A 155 0.28 -19.49 -4.65
CA TYR A 155 0.43 -18.48 -3.62
C TYR A 155 0.27 -17.08 -4.20
N ARG A 156 -0.26 -16.18 -3.37
CA ARG A 156 -0.45 -14.78 -3.70
C ARG A 156 0.00 -13.95 -2.52
N ARG A 157 0.88 -12.98 -2.74
CA ARG A 157 1.30 -12.03 -1.71
C ARG A 157 0.70 -10.66 -1.99
N SER A 158 0.37 -9.96 -0.92
CA SER A 158 -0.12 -8.60 -0.98
C SER A 158 0.57 -7.81 0.11
N ASP A 159 1.02 -6.62 -0.23
CA ASP A 159 1.65 -5.74 0.74
C ASP A 159 1.18 -4.30 0.51
N VAL A 160 0.97 -3.60 1.62
CA VAL A 160 0.60 -2.19 1.64
C VAL A 160 1.52 -1.51 2.63
N SER A 161 2.30 -0.56 2.15
CA SER A 161 3.11 0.32 3.00
C SER A 161 2.47 1.70 3.04
N THR A 162 2.31 2.24 4.24
CA THR A 162 1.81 3.60 4.44
C THR A 162 2.98 4.48 4.83
N ILE A 163 3.11 5.62 4.16
CA ILE A 163 4.08 6.66 4.49
C ILE A 163 3.29 7.87 4.97
N ILE A 164 3.44 8.23 6.24
CA ILE A 164 2.93 9.46 6.81
C ILE A 164 4.11 10.42 6.93
N ARG A 165 3.97 11.62 6.39
CA ARG A 165 5.07 12.58 6.36
C ARG A 165 4.58 13.94 6.85
N ALA A 166 5.33 14.54 7.78
CA ALA A 166 5.09 15.88 8.27
C ALA A 166 6.10 16.85 7.65
N ARG A 167 5.59 17.91 7.03
CA ARG A 167 6.38 18.89 6.29
C ARG A 167 6.20 20.29 6.86
N ASN A 168 7.31 21.03 6.89
CA ASN A 168 7.27 22.47 7.15
C ASN A 168 7.25 23.23 5.81
N CYS A 169 6.15 23.96 5.59
CA CYS A 169 5.95 24.80 4.42
C CYS A 169 5.93 26.30 4.77
N SER A 170 6.30 26.69 6.00
CA SER A 170 6.23 28.08 6.45
C SER A 170 7.04 29.01 5.54
N GLY A 171 6.39 30.03 4.98
CA GLY A 171 7.04 31.09 4.21
C GLY A 171 7.37 30.76 2.76
N LYS A 172 6.83 29.67 2.19
CA LYS A 172 7.01 29.33 0.77
C LYS A 172 5.65 29.20 0.07
N GLU A 173 5.39 30.06 -0.90
CA GLU A 173 4.15 30.02 -1.72
C GLU A 173 4.06 28.76 -2.59
N ASP A 174 5.21 28.11 -2.87
CA ASP A 174 5.25 26.86 -3.62
C ASP A 174 5.41 25.67 -2.66
N HIS A 175 4.39 24.82 -2.58
CA HIS A 175 4.38 23.57 -1.80
C HIS A 175 5.47 22.56 -2.21
N SER A 176 6.18 22.84 -3.32
CA SER A 176 7.33 22.07 -3.82
C SER A 176 8.60 22.26 -3.00
N ALA A 177 8.68 23.34 -2.21
CA ALA A 177 9.88 23.71 -1.45
C ALA A 177 9.78 23.42 0.06
N CYS A 178 8.76 22.65 0.48
CA CYS A 178 8.60 22.26 1.88
C CYS A 178 9.69 21.30 2.33
N GLU A 179 10.12 21.44 3.58
CA GLU A 179 11.10 20.55 4.19
C GLU A 179 10.41 19.42 4.95
N THR A 180 10.82 18.18 4.72
CA THR A 180 10.35 17.03 5.48
C THR A 180 11.05 16.98 6.84
N LEU A 181 10.28 17.07 7.92
CA LEU A 181 10.81 17.01 9.30
C LEU A 181 10.57 15.65 9.96
N TYR A 182 9.56 14.91 9.50
CA TYR A 182 9.21 13.60 10.05
C TYR A 182 8.65 12.70 8.95
N VAL A 183 9.07 11.44 8.97
CA VAL A 183 8.54 10.37 8.13
C VAL A 183 8.29 9.16 9.02
N GLU A 184 7.10 8.58 8.86
CA GLU A 184 6.71 7.34 9.49
C GLU A 184 6.26 6.38 8.41
N ASP A 185 6.89 5.20 8.38
CA ASP A 185 6.47 4.10 7.54
C ASP A 185 5.84 2.99 8.37
N TYR A 186 4.76 2.40 7.85
CA TYR A 186 4.16 1.21 8.43
C TYR A 186 3.77 0.24 7.33
N ARG A 187 4.10 -1.05 7.52
CA ARG A 187 3.88 -2.08 6.51
C ARG A 187 2.85 -3.09 6.97
N TYR A 188 1.89 -3.36 6.10
CA TYR A 188 0.89 -4.41 6.21
C TYR A 188 1.20 -5.47 5.16
N GLU A 189 1.24 -6.73 5.58
CA GLU A 189 1.55 -7.86 4.71
C GLU A 189 0.49 -8.93 4.84
N ALA A 190 0.18 -9.57 3.71
CA ALA A 190 -0.67 -10.74 3.67
C ALA A 190 -0.13 -11.73 2.63
N GLY A 191 -0.26 -13.01 2.96
CA GLY A 191 0.03 -14.11 2.05
C GLY A 191 -1.15 -15.07 2.03
N PHE A 192 -1.57 -15.45 0.84
CA PHE A 192 -2.53 -16.52 0.64
C PHE A 192 -1.80 -17.71 0.03
N LEU A 193 -2.05 -18.88 0.60
CA LEU A 193 -1.67 -20.16 0.03
C LEU A 193 -2.95 -20.87 -0.38
N LEU A 194 -3.01 -21.28 -1.64
CA LEU A 194 -4.08 -22.09 -2.20
C LEU A 194 -3.49 -23.47 -2.45
N SER A 195 -4.11 -24.51 -1.89
CA SER A 195 -3.72 -25.89 -2.16
C SER A 195 -4.95 -26.77 -2.27
N ASP A 196 -4.86 -27.80 -3.11
CA ASP A 196 -5.79 -28.92 -3.18
C ASP A 196 -5.51 -30.01 -2.13
N VAL A 197 -4.42 -29.87 -1.37
CA VAL A 197 -4.11 -30.76 -0.24
C VAL A 197 -5.00 -30.38 0.93
N VAL A 198 -5.82 -31.34 1.36
CA VAL A 198 -6.63 -31.23 2.57
C VAL A 198 -5.69 -31.32 3.78
N GLU A 199 -5.56 -30.24 4.53
CA GLU A 199 -4.89 -30.23 5.84
C GLU A 199 -5.74 -31.08 6.81
N TRP A 200 -5.14 -32.15 7.34
CA TRP A 200 -5.78 -33.10 8.27
C TRP A 200 -5.32 -32.89 9.70
#